data_AF-A0A016U3P9-F1
#
_entry.id   AF-A0A016U3P9-F1
#
_cell.length_a   1.000
_cell.length_b   1.000
_cell.length_c   1.000
_cell.angle_alpha   90.00
_cell.angle_beta   90.00
_cell.angle_gamma   90.00
#
_symmetry.space_group_name_H-M   'P 1'
#
loop_
_entity.id
_entity.type
_entity.pdbx_description
1 polymer ?
#
loop_
_entity_poly.entity_id
_entity_poly.type
_entity_poly.pdbx_seq_one_letter_code
_entity_poly.pdbx_strand_id
1 'polypeptide(L)'
;MQLLILVGVNYGNASDSSQEKSILARLLQMRMLKNKNVTSVFTVALREMLMRKDVCNMRTTIQLLLENEFGHVMSRHPHNVSILISLFGFDRTRAAEILGEEISEMIMAREEYCKPVRLLLREMIRFFHRNEFPFSTLANSYLSCIVEEIAKSEHGIQDHVFRSASELLSAVTLMSISASVKEAFSSRRSGTNYTPDLVIVHDRFEAAFSEYLDGVLRWLQGQGVRHIFPSAREYLQAYHKLLFMERPEVYCALEQGPTEAEYAACFKVICECRLKESVLRLIIGDHFTSLDSQEAIRIIEGLTKRAVENRVAADSCQPLVTLSNPVHLIDRLFQLSAYRSPGVAMPEQFSQFALKKYYWKVWYIVMMWTCAGKVSDDMEKIYATYPQLRLFVHMVLVKSFRFPLEFEGKTPEEWDFVEAECAEKEKEVSVSLFFEWMAHFEE
;
A
#
# COMPACT_ATOMS: atom_id res chain seq x y z
N MET A 1 27.86 -11.15 36.67
CA MET A 1 27.90 -10.35 35.43
C MET A 1 28.66 -11.08 34.31
N GLN A 2 29.93 -11.48 34.48
CA GLN A 2 30.68 -12.26 33.47
C GLN A 2 30.00 -13.56 33.04
N LEU A 3 29.37 -14.27 33.98
CA LEU A 3 28.62 -15.50 33.69
C LEU A 3 27.44 -15.28 32.71
N LEU A 4 26.80 -14.11 32.73
CA LEU A 4 25.68 -13.79 31.85
C LEU A 4 26.15 -13.62 30.39
N ILE A 5 27.31 -12.98 30.21
CA ILE A 5 27.96 -12.84 28.90
C ILE A 5 28.41 -14.21 28.41
N LEU A 6 28.98 -15.05 29.29
CA LEU A 6 29.36 -16.41 28.93
C LEU A 6 28.16 -17.24 28.47
N VAL A 7 27.00 -17.12 29.13
CA VAL A 7 25.76 -17.73 28.68
C VAL A 7 25.38 -17.21 27.29
N GLY A 8 25.38 -15.89 27.09
CA GLY A 8 25.01 -15.32 25.79
C GLY A 8 25.93 -15.76 24.63
N VAL A 9 27.23 -15.86 24.90
CA VAL A 9 28.24 -16.28 23.91
C VAL A 9 28.24 -17.79 23.68
N ASN A 10 27.68 -18.60 24.59
CA ASN A 10 27.60 -20.06 24.41
C ASN A 10 26.17 -20.55 24.11
N TYR A 11 25.23 -19.63 23.92
CA TYR A 11 23.84 -19.96 23.62
C TYR A 11 23.70 -20.64 22.25
N GLY A 12 22.97 -21.76 22.25
CA GLY A 12 22.61 -22.53 21.07
C GLY A 12 21.32 -22.06 20.39
N ASN A 13 20.63 -22.98 19.72
CA ASN A 13 19.36 -22.72 19.06
C ASN A 13 18.18 -22.99 20.02
N ALA A 14 17.35 -21.97 20.23
CA ALA A 14 16.18 -22.01 21.09
C ALA A 14 15.00 -22.81 20.52
N SER A 15 14.89 -22.95 19.18
CA SER A 15 13.74 -23.64 18.57
C SER A 15 13.77 -25.14 18.82
N ASP A 16 14.97 -25.72 18.85
CA ASP A 16 15.17 -27.18 18.83
C ASP A 16 15.59 -27.74 20.20
N SER A 17 15.82 -26.86 21.18
CA SER A 17 16.27 -27.23 22.52
C SER A 17 15.37 -26.62 23.60
N SER A 18 14.65 -27.49 24.31
CA SER A 18 13.83 -27.10 25.47
C SER A 18 14.68 -26.47 26.58
N GLN A 19 15.94 -26.88 26.71
CA GLN A 19 16.89 -26.29 27.65
C GLN A 19 17.24 -24.85 27.26
N GLU A 20 17.55 -24.60 25.98
CA GLU A 20 17.88 -23.25 25.50
C GLU A 20 16.66 -22.33 25.61
N LYS A 21 15.48 -22.81 25.20
CA LYS A 21 14.21 -22.08 25.38
C LYS A 21 13.97 -21.71 26.86
N SER A 22 14.27 -22.63 27.80
CA SER A 22 14.18 -22.36 29.24
C SER A 22 15.20 -21.33 29.73
N ILE A 23 16.44 -21.39 29.24
CA ILE A 23 17.49 -20.42 29.57
C ILE A 23 17.08 -19.02 29.11
N LEU A 24 16.60 -18.90 27.87
CA LEU A 24 16.11 -17.64 27.33
C LEU A 24 14.90 -17.11 28.11
N ALA A 25 13.91 -17.95 28.41
CA ALA A 25 12.75 -17.54 29.21
C ALA A 25 13.17 -17.00 30.60
N ARG A 26 14.10 -17.68 31.28
CA ARG A 26 14.66 -17.20 32.57
C ARG A 26 15.43 -15.91 32.41
N LEU A 27 16.20 -15.75 31.32
CA LEU A 27 16.94 -14.53 31.06
C LEU A 27 15.98 -13.35 30.89
N LEU A 28 14.89 -13.50 30.13
CA LEU A 28 13.88 -12.46 29.94
C LEU A 28 13.25 -12.02 31.28
N GLN A 29 13.08 -12.96 32.23
CA GLN A 29 12.65 -12.65 33.60
C GLN A 29 13.72 -11.91 34.41
N MET A 30 15.02 -12.08 34.14
CA MET A 30 16.08 -11.37 34.87
C MET A 30 16.05 -9.86 34.67
N ARG A 31 15.49 -9.34 33.56
CA ARG A 31 15.33 -7.88 33.38
C ARG A 31 14.41 -7.25 34.44
N MET A 32 13.64 -8.06 35.19
CA MET A 32 12.85 -7.62 36.34
C MET A 32 13.72 -7.20 37.54
N LEU A 33 15.00 -7.58 37.57
CA LEU A 33 15.95 -7.16 38.60
C LEU A 33 16.37 -5.72 38.30
N LYS A 34 15.68 -4.74 38.92
CA LYS A 34 15.87 -3.27 38.75
C LYS A 34 17.28 -2.79 39.14
N ASN A 35 18.33 -3.19 38.43
CA ASN A 35 19.72 -2.81 38.68
C ASN A 35 20.40 -2.39 37.37
N LYS A 36 20.84 -1.12 37.29
CA LYS A 36 21.47 -0.54 36.09
C LYS A 36 22.67 -1.34 35.56
N ASN A 37 23.47 -1.92 36.46
CA ASN A 37 24.63 -2.73 36.09
C ASN A 37 24.22 -4.08 35.49
N VAL A 38 23.07 -4.62 35.92
CA VAL A 38 22.51 -5.85 35.36
C VAL A 38 21.87 -5.56 34.00
N THR A 39 21.20 -4.41 33.83
CA THR A 39 20.55 -4.03 32.57
C THR A 39 21.54 -3.96 31.40
N SER A 40 22.71 -3.33 31.57
CA SER A 40 23.69 -3.21 30.48
C SER A 40 24.24 -4.57 30.04
N VAL A 41 24.58 -5.42 31.01
CA VAL A 41 25.10 -6.78 30.76
C VAL A 41 24.01 -7.69 30.18
N PHE A 42 22.76 -7.54 30.63
CA PHE A 42 21.59 -8.21 30.05
C PHE A 42 21.44 -7.86 28.58
N THR A 43 21.46 -6.57 28.22
CA THR A 43 21.28 -6.13 26.83
C THR A 43 22.37 -6.69 25.93
N VAL A 44 23.62 -6.73 26.39
CA VAL A 44 24.73 -7.32 25.64
C VAL A 44 24.55 -8.83 25.49
N ALA A 45 24.25 -9.56 26.58
CA ALA A 45 24.04 -11.00 26.52
C ALA A 45 22.87 -11.37 25.60
N LEU A 46 21.74 -10.66 25.71
CA LEU A 46 20.58 -10.86 24.85
C LEU A 46 20.93 -10.58 23.39
N ARG A 47 21.65 -9.48 23.10
CA ARG A 47 22.12 -9.19 21.74
C ARG A 47 22.97 -10.33 21.18
N GLU A 48 23.94 -10.83 21.95
CA GLU A 48 24.79 -11.95 21.51
C GLU A 48 23.97 -13.22 21.23
N MET A 49 22.99 -13.56 22.08
CA MET A 49 22.11 -14.73 21.86
C MET A 49 21.28 -14.61 20.58
N LEU A 50 20.81 -13.40 20.29
CA LEU A 50 19.90 -13.12 19.17
C LEU A 50 20.63 -12.95 17.84
N MET A 51 21.85 -12.40 17.86
CA MET A 51 22.66 -12.20 16.66
C MET A 51 23.44 -13.46 16.26
N ARG A 52 23.46 -14.50 17.11
CA ARG A 52 24.14 -15.76 16.83
C ARG A 52 23.31 -16.67 15.94
N LYS A 53 23.89 -16.97 14.77
CA LYS A 53 23.74 -18.15 13.90
C LYS A 53 22.34 -18.64 13.51
N ASP A 54 21.24 -18.11 14.04
CA ASP A 54 19.89 -18.52 13.65
C ASP A 54 18.82 -17.43 13.88
N VAL A 55 17.93 -17.27 12.91
CA VAL A 55 16.70 -16.45 12.98
C VAL A 55 15.77 -16.97 14.09
N CYS A 56 15.80 -18.27 14.36
CA CYS A 56 14.98 -18.97 15.35
C CYS A 56 15.07 -18.38 16.76
N ASN A 57 16.22 -17.82 17.16
CA ASN A 57 16.39 -17.25 18.50
C ASN A 57 15.60 -15.95 18.69
N MET A 58 15.59 -15.07 17.68
CA MET A 58 14.78 -13.84 17.72
C MET A 58 13.29 -14.17 17.68
N ARG A 59 12.89 -15.13 16.84
CA ARG A 59 11.51 -15.65 16.78
C ARG A 59 11.06 -16.19 18.12
N THR A 60 11.81 -17.12 18.71
CA THR A 60 11.49 -17.69 20.02
C THR A 60 11.42 -16.62 21.10
N THR A 61 12.28 -15.58 21.03
CA THR A 61 12.24 -14.46 21.98
C THR A 61 10.96 -13.65 21.84
N ILE A 62 10.56 -13.31 20.61
CA ILE A 62 9.31 -12.58 20.35
C ILE A 62 8.11 -13.41 20.81
N GLN A 63 8.06 -14.70 20.47
CA GLN A 63 7.02 -15.63 20.94
C GLN A 63 6.87 -15.63 22.46
N LEU A 64 7.96 -15.84 23.19
CA LEU A 64 7.94 -15.82 24.66
C LEU A 64 7.46 -14.48 25.23
N LEU A 65 7.81 -13.37 24.59
CA LEU A 65 7.38 -12.03 25.02
C LEU A 65 5.89 -11.81 24.76
N LEU A 66 5.37 -12.25 23.61
CA LEU A 66 3.94 -12.19 23.28
C LEU A 66 3.12 -13.12 24.18
N GLU A 67 3.60 -14.35 24.44
CA GLU A 67 3.01 -15.28 25.41
C GLU A 67 2.93 -14.66 26.81
N ASN A 68 3.98 -13.96 27.26
CA ASN A 68 3.97 -13.27 28.55
C ASN A 68 3.00 -12.08 28.56
N GLU A 69 2.88 -11.35 27.46
CA GLU A 69 2.04 -10.15 27.36
C GLU A 69 0.54 -10.49 27.27
N PHE A 70 0.19 -11.55 26.53
CA PHE A 70 -1.20 -11.94 26.32
C PHE A 70 -1.66 -13.10 27.21
N GLY A 71 -0.71 -13.82 27.83
CA GLY A 71 -0.98 -14.89 28.76
C GLY A 71 -1.43 -14.41 30.14
N HIS A 72 -1.05 -15.16 31.17
CA HIS A 72 -1.49 -14.94 32.54
C HIS A 72 -1.04 -13.57 33.09
N VAL A 73 -1.90 -12.89 33.85
CA VAL A 73 -1.65 -11.52 34.36
C VAL A 73 -0.34 -11.40 35.13
N MET A 74 0.07 -12.45 35.84
CA MET A 74 1.33 -12.48 36.61
C MET A 74 2.60 -12.47 35.72
N SER A 75 2.47 -12.81 34.44
CA SER A 75 3.56 -12.77 33.45
C SER A 75 3.63 -11.44 32.70
N ARG A 76 2.57 -10.62 32.77
CA ARG A 76 2.50 -9.32 32.11
C ARG A 76 3.36 -8.32 32.86
N HIS A 77 4.42 -7.84 32.22
CA HIS A 77 5.35 -6.91 32.84
C HIS A 77 5.68 -5.76 31.87
N PRO A 78 5.74 -4.49 32.32
CA PRO A 78 6.16 -3.35 31.51
C PRO A 78 7.54 -3.48 30.83
N HIS A 79 8.31 -4.51 31.18
CA HIS A 79 9.61 -4.78 30.57
C HIS A 79 9.49 -5.60 29.30
N ASN A 80 8.41 -6.35 29.09
CA ASN A 80 8.21 -7.16 27.90
C ASN A 80 8.21 -6.27 26.65
N VAL A 81 7.38 -5.23 26.65
CA VAL A 81 7.31 -4.20 25.60
C VAL A 81 8.68 -3.53 25.40
N SER A 82 9.37 -3.19 26.48
CA SER A 82 10.71 -2.58 26.41
C SER A 82 11.78 -3.53 25.85
N ILE A 83 11.65 -4.85 26.05
CA ILE A 83 12.51 -5.85 25.41
C ILE A 83 12.16 -5.94 23.93
N LEU A 84 10.88 -6.07 23.57
CA LEU A 84 10.43 -6.09 22.18
C LEU A 84 10.97 -4.89 21.40
N ILE A 85 10.85 -3.67 21.94
CA ILE A 85 11.41 -2.46 21.32
C ILE A 85 12.92 -2.54 21.15
N SER A 86 13.65 -3.09 22.15
CA SER A 86 15.10 -3.23 22.04
C SER A 86 15.54 -4.20 20.94
N LEU A 87 14.70 -5.17 20.55
CA LEU A 87 14.99 -6.09 19.45
C LEU A 87 15.15 -5.35 18.11
N PHE A 88 14.34 -4.31 17.88
CA PHE A 88 14.47 -3.45 16.69
C PHE A 88 15.77 -2.65 16.66
N GLY A 89 16.42 -2.47 17.83
CA GLY A 89 17.75 -1.88 17.92
C GLY A 89 18.88 -2.85 17.56
N PHE A 90 18.62 -4.16 17.55
CA PHE A 90 19.59 -5.18 17.16
C PHE A 90 19.51 -5.48 15.66
N ASP A 91 18.32 -5.80 15.18
CA ASP A 91 18.02 -5.98 13.75
C ASP A 91 16.58 -5.51 13.51
N ARG A 92 16.46 -4.34 12.87
CA ARG A 92 15.18 -3.66 12.71
C ARG A 92 14.24 -4.38 11.74
N THR A 93 14.77 -4.79 10.59
CA THR A 93 13.98 -5.42 9.54
C THR A 93 13.51 -6.78 10.02
N ARG A 94 14.43 -7.58 10.56
CA ARG A 94 14.11 -8.93 11.05
C ARG A 94 13.14 -8.94 12.21
N ALA A 95 13.29 -8.02 13.16
CA ALA A 95 12.34 -7.89 14.26
C ALA A 95 10.93 -7.52 13.75
N ALA A 96 10.83 -6.69 12.71
CA ALA A 96 9.56 -6.31 12.10
C ALA A 96 8.90 -7.47 11.34
N GLU A 97 9.68 -8.24 10.57
CA GLU A 97 9.23 -9.44 9.87
C GLU A 97 8.67 -10.45 10.87
N ILE A 98 9.50 -10.91 11.81
CA ILE A 98 9.10 -11.90 12.80
C ILE A 98 7.88 -11.42 13.60
N LEU A 99 7.85 -10.14 14.03
CA LEU A 99 6.69 -9.62 14.76
C LEU A 99 5.41 -9.62 13.90
N GLY A 100 5.53 -9.35 12.59
CA GLY A 100 4.41 -9.41 11.64
C GLY A 100 3.83 -10.82 11.51
N GLU A 101 4.70 -11.82 11.31
CA GLU A 101 4.33 -13.24 11.28
C GLU A 101 3.62 -13.68 12.56
N GLU A 102 4.26 -13.49 13.73
CA GLU A 102 3.72 -13.98 15.00
C GLU A 102 2.38 -13.30 15.36
N ILE A 103 2.24 -12.00 15.08
CA ILE A 103 0.96 -11.29 15.28
C ILE A 103 -0.12 -11.82 14.32
N SER A 104 0.25 -12.15 13.08
CA SER A 104 -0.66 -12.72 12.09
C SER A 104 -1.20 -14.07 12.55
N GLU A 105 -0.31 -14.98 12.96
CA GLU A 105 -0.69 -16.29 13.51
C GLU A 105 -1.62 -16.16 14.72
N MET A 106 -1.30 -15.26 15.66
CA MET A 106 -2.13 -14.99 16.83
C MET A 106 -3.54 -14.53 16.43
N ILE A 107 -3.65 -13.55 15.54
CA ILE A 107 -4.94 -13.02 15.09
C ILE A 107 -5.72 -14.09 14.32
N MET A 108 -5.08 -14.85 13.44
CA MET A 108 -5.72 -15.94 12.71
C MET A 108 -6.26 -17.02 13.65
N ALA A 109 -5.54 -17.31 14.74
CA ALA A 109 -5.98 -18.29 15.72
C ALA A 109 -7.23 -17.83 16.50
N ARG A 110 -7.29 -16.57 16.95
CA ARG A 110 -8.44 -16.04 17.72
C ARG A 110 -8.66 -14.54 17.50
N GLU A 111 -9.90 -14.16 17.18
CA GLU A 111 -10.33 -12.76 17.04
C GLU A 111 -10.06 -11.90 18.29
N GLU A 112 -10.13 -12.50 19.49
CA GLU A 112 -9.90 -11.82 20.77
C GLU A 112 -8.53 -11.14 20.87
N TYR A 113 -7.53 -11.60 20.12
CA TYR A 113 -6.19 -10.99 20.10
C TYR A 113 -6.14 -9.65 19.33
N CYS A 114 -7.13 -9.34 18.49
CA CYS A 114 -7.08 -8.14 17.62
C CYS A 114 -6.97 -6.83 18.41
N LYS A 115 -7.70 -6.72 19.52
CA LYS A 115 -7.67 -5.51 20.37
C LYS A 115 -6.40 -5.41 21.22
N PRO A 116 -5.98 -6.45 21.96
CA PRO A 116 -4.70 -6.47 22.68
C PRO A 116 -3.49 -6.22 21.78
N VAL A 117 -3.45 -6.80 20.58
CA VAL A 117 -2.37 -6.58 19.62
C VAL A 117 -2.29 -5.12 19.19
N ARG A 118 -3.44 -4.48 18.87
CA ARG A 118 -3.46 -3.05 18.52
C ARG A 118 -2.95 -2.18 19.66
N LEU A 119 -3.30 -2.48 20.91
CA LEU A 119 -2.79 -1.80 22.09
C LEU A 119 -1.26 -1.94 22.21
N LEU A 120 -0.75 -3.16 22.06
CA LEU A 120 0.68 -3.45 22.10
C LEU A 120 1.44 -2.66 21.02
N LEU A 121 0.98 -2.74 19.76
CA LEU A 121 1.63 -2.03 18.65
C LEU A 121 1.58 -0.51 18.85
N ARG A 122 0.45 0.04 19.32
CA ARG A 122 0.34 1.45 19.65
C ARG A 122 1.38 1.87 20.70
N GLU A 123 1.54 1.07 21.75
CA GLU A 123 2.54 1.34 22.78
C GLU A 123 3.96 1.25 22.21
N MET A 124 4.27 0.19 21.45
CA MET A 124 5.58 0.01 20.82
C MET A 124 5.94 1.15 19.87
N ILE A 125 5.04 1.51 18.95
CA ILE A 125 5.24 2.54 17.92
C ILE A 125 5.55 3.89 18.54
N ARG A 126 4.93 4.23 19.69
CA ARG A 126 5.21 5.48 20.40
C ARG A 126 6.68 5.65 20.77
N PHE A 127 7.44 4.57 20.98
CA PHE A 127 8.87 4.67 21.29
C PHE A 127 9.76 4.96 20.07
N PHE A 128 9.22 4.93 18.84
CA PHE A 128 9.95 5.20 17.60
C PHE A 128 9.95 6.68 17.19
N HIS A 129 10.19 7.59 18.14
CA HIS A 129 10.14 9.04 17.90
C HIS A 129 11.12 9.54 16.83
N ARG A 130 12.35 9.01 16.84
CA ARG A 130 13.42 9.42 15.91
C ARG A 130 13.63 8.44 14.77
N ASN A 131 13.35 7.17 15.03
CA ASN A 131 13.72 6.10 14.13
C ASN A 131 12.59 5.61 13.24
N GLU A 132 11.37 6.16 13.24
CA GLU A 132 10.19 5.64 12.52
C GLU A 132 9.93 4.14 12.80
N PHE A 133 8.69 3.70 12.71
CA PHE A 133 8.40 2.28 12.83
C PHE A 133 8.47 1.63 11.44
N PRO A 134 9.10 0.44 11.27
CA PRO A 134 9.14 -0.26 9.97
C PRO A 134 7.78 -0.91 9.63
N PHE A 135 6.73 -0.09 9.46
CA PHE A 135 5.36 -0.56 9.26
C PHE A 135 5.16 -1.30 7.93
N SER A 136 5.90 -0.93 6.87
CA SER A 136 5.84 -1.60 5.57
C SER A 136 6.31 -3.04 5.68
N THR A 137 7.47 -3.26 6.29
CA THR A 137 8.03 -4.59 6.55
C THR A 137 7.10 -5.45 7.41
N LEU A 138 6.58 -4.88 8.51
CA LEU A 138 5.64 -5.59 9.38
C LEU A 138 4.37 -5.98 8.61
N ALA A 139 3.79 -5.06 7.83
CA ALA A 139 2.60 -5.32 7.04
C ALA A 139 2.84 -6.41 5.99
N ASN A 140 3.96 -6.36 5.28
CA ASN A 140 4.31 -7.33 4.25
C ASN A 140 4.46 -8.74 4.83
N SER A 141 5.16 -8.88 5.96
CA SER A 141 5.30 -10.17 6.64
C SER A 141 3.98 -10.66 7.23
N TYR A 142 3.20 -9.78 7.87
CA TYR A 142 1.86 -10.10 8.38
C TYR A 142 0.95 -10.67 7.27
N LEU A 143 0.90 -10.01 6.12
CA LEU A 143 0.07 -10.42 4.97
C LEU A 143 0.61 -11.69 4.29
N SER A 144 1.94 -11.84 4.19
CA SER A 144 2.56 -13.05 3.62
C SER A 144 2.26 -14.28 4.47
N CYS A 145 2.32 -14.15 5.80
CA CYS A 145 1.94 -15.20 6.74
C CYS A 145 0.48 -15.65 6.54
N ILE A 146 -0.45 -14.72 6.30
CA ILE A 146 -1.84 -15.08 5.94
C ILE A 146 -1.87 -15.95 4.69
N VAL A 147 -1.15 -15.57 3.62
CA VAL A 147 -1.12 -16.34 2.36
C VAL A 147 -0.57 -17.75 2.57
N GLU A 148 0.49 -17.89 3.36
CA GLU A 148 1.07 -19.20 3.69
C GLU A 148 0.07 -20.08 4.46
N GLU A 149 -0.67 -19.51 5.42
CA GLU A 149 -1.69 -20.25 6.18
C GLU A 149 -2.93 -20.59 5.33
N ILE A 150 -3.33 -19.72 4.38
CA ILE A 150 -4.36 -20.05 3.39
C ILE A 150 -3.94 -21.29 2.60
N ALA A 151 -2.68 -21.33 2.14
CA ALA A 151 -2.15 -22.42 1.33
C ALA A 151 -2.07 -23.75 2.10
N LYS A 152 -1.91 -23.71 3.43
CA LYS A 152 -1.86 -24.90 4.30
C LYS A 152 -3.24 -25.35 4.78
N SER A 153 -4.24 -24.46 4.82
CA SER A 153 -5.54 -24.76 5.42
C SER A 153 -6.49 -25.47 4.45
N GLU A 154 -6.90 -26.70 4.79
CA GLU A 154 -7.97 -27.42 4.09
C GLU A 154 -9.37 -26.82 4.37
N HIS A 155 -9.55 -26.16 5.52
CA HIS A 155 -10.85 -25.67 6.00
C HIS A 155 -11.05 -24.17 5.73
N GLY A 156 -10.11 -23.51 5.04
CA GLY A 156 -10.10 -22.07 4.84
C GLY A 156 -9.65 -21.28 6.07
N ILE A 157 -9.87 -19.96 6.05
CA ILE A 157 -9.52 -19.03 7.13
C ILE A 157 -10.79 -18.41 7.72
N GLN A 158 -10.75 -18.05 8.99
CA GLN A 158 -11.86 -17.41 9.70
C GLN A 158 -12.18 -16.00 9.15
N ASP A 159 -13.47 -15.65 9.12
CA ASP A 159 -13.96 -14.38 8.57
C ASP A 159 -13.40 -13.14 9.27
N HIS A 160 -13.00 -13.20 10.53
CA HIS A 160 -12.48 -11.99 11.20
C HIS A 160 -11.10 -11.58 10.65
N VAL A 161 -10.34 -12.49 10.05
CA VAL A 161 -8.93 -12.27 9.67
C VAL A 161 -8.76 -11.10 8.69
N PHE A 162 -9.59 -11.03 7.65
CA PHE A 162 -9.48 -9.96 6.65
C PHE A 162 -9.88 -8.59 7.23
N ARG A 163 -10.90 -8.55 8.10
CA ARG A 163 -11.36 -7.32 8.76
C ARG A 163 -10.28 -6.81 9.70
N SER A 164 -9.72 -7.71 10.50
CA SER A 164 -8.62 -7.43 11.42
C SER A 164 -7.37 -6.98 10.69
N ALA A 165 -7.00 -7.62 9.57
CA ALA A 165 -5.90 -7.16 8.72
C ALA A 165 -6.12 -5.71 8.24
N SER A 166 -7.31 -5.43 7.71
CA SER A 166 -7.64 -4.10 7.19
C SER A 166 -7.63 -3.02 8.28
N GLU A 167 -8.11 -3.34 9.48
CA GLU A 167 -8.12 -2.40 10.62
C GLU A 167 -6.74 -2.19 11.23
N LEU A 168 -6.02 -3.28 11.49
CA LEU A 168 -4.71 -3.28 12.11
C LEU A 168 -3.72 -2.51 11.23
N LEU A 169 -3.63 -2.85 9.94
CA LEU A 169 -2.63 -2.27 9.04
C LEU A 169 -2.90 -0.80 8.76
N SER A 170 -4.17 -0.39 8.60
CA SER A 170 -4.52 1.04 8.51
C SER A 170 -4.15 1.79 9.79
N ALA A 171 -4.43 1.22 10.97
CA ALA A 171 -4.10 1.86 12.24
C ALA A 171 -2.58 1.95 12.45
N VAL A 172 -1.83 0.87 12.22
CA VAL A 172 -0.37 0.81 12.35
C VAL A 172 0.32 1.81 11.43
N THR A 173 -0.12 1.92 10.19
CA THR A 173 0.42 2.88 9.22
C THR A 173 0.22 4.32 9.71
N LEU A 174 -0.99 4.68 10.15
CA LEU A 174 -1.28 6.03 10.67
C LEU A 174 -0.54 6.34 11.98
N MET A 175 -0.42 5.37 12.88
CA MET A 175 0.31 5.52 14.14
C MET A 175 1.82 5.66 13.93
N SER A 176 2.35 5.12 12.83
CA SER A 176 3.79 5.18 12.49
C SER A 176 4.24 6.57 12.03
N ILE A 177 3.30 7.48 11.81
CA ILE A 177 3.56 8.88 11.45
C ILE A 177 4.04 9.64 12.70
N SER A 178 5.36 9.73 12.84
CA SER A 178 6.00 10.39 13.97
C SER A 178 5.85 11.92 13.92
N ALA A 179 6.26 12.60 14.99
CA ALA A 179 6.35 14.06 15.01
C ALA A 179 7.31 14.59 13.92
N SER A 180 8.45 13.92 13.68
CA SER A 180 9.42 14.33 12.66
C SER A 180 8.86 14.17 11.24
N VAL A 181 8.06 13.13 10.99
CA VAL A 181 7.37 12.98 9.69
C VAL A 181 6.36 14.11 9.51
N LYS A 182 5.53 14.40 10.52
CA LYS A 182 4.56 15.53 10.46
C LYS A 182 5.27 16.87 10.21
N GLU A 183 6.40 17.10 10.88
CA GLU A 183 7.23 18.27 10.69
C GLU A 183 7.80 18.35 9.27
N ALA A 184 8.37 17.26 8.74
CA ALA A 184 8.92 17.22 7.40
C ALA A 184 7.88 17.58 6.32
N PHE A 185 6.69 16.99 6.38
CA PHE A 185 5.59 17.30 5.47
C PHE A 185 5.06 18.72 5.65
N SER A 186 4.99 19.23 6.89
CA SER A 186 4.59 20.60 7.17
C SER A 186 5.58 21.63 6.61
N SER A 187 6.88 21.42 6.82
CA SER A 187 7.94 22.30 6.30
C SER A 187 8.02 22.27 4.77
N ARG A 188 7.81 21.09 4.17
CA ARG A 188 7.68 20.96 2.71
C ARG A 188 6.49 21.75 2.16
N ARG A 189 5.35 21.73 2.87
CA ARG A 189 4.15 22.50 2.50
C ARG A 189 4.38 24.01 2.54
N SER A 190 4.98 24.51 3.62
CA SER A 190 5.21 25.95 3.79
C SER A 190 6.39 26.47 2.98
N GLY A 191 7.29 25.59 2.54
CA GLY A 191 8.56 25.97 1.91
C GLY A 191 9.53 26.63 2.89
N THR A 192 9.25 26.57 4.20
CA THR A 192 10.06 27.19 5.25
C THR A 192 10.70 26.10 6.11
N ASN A 193 11.97 26.27 6.49
CA ASN A 193 12.70 25.34 7.35
C ASN A 193 12.74 23.89 6.85
N TYR A 194 12.65 23.66 5.53
CA TYR A 194 12.79 22.32 4.96
C TYR A 194 14.26 21.94 4.83
N THR A 195 14.83 21.48 5.94
CA THR A 195 16.25 21.12 6.06
C THR A 195 16.57 19.79 5.36
N PRO A 196 17.85 19.52 5.02
CA PRO A 196 18.25 18.23 4.46
C PRO A 196 17.84 17.02 5.31
N ASP A 197 17.88 17.15 6.64
CA ASP A 197 17.44 16.08 7.56
C ASP A 197 15.93 15.78 7.42
N LEU A 198 15.11 16.82 7.27
CA LEU A 198 13.67 16.66 7.04
C LEU A 198 13.37 16.08 5.65
N VAL A 199 14.19 16.38 4.64
CA VAL A 199 14.10 15.74 3.32
C VAL A 199 14.31 14.23 3.43
N ILE A 200 15.32 13.80 4.20
CA ILE A 200 15.60 12.36 4.41
C ILE A 200 14.42 11.68 5.12
N VAL A 201 13.85 12.32 6.15
CA VAL A 201 12.67 11.80 6.85
C VAL A 201 11.46 11.71 5.92
N HIS A 202 11.20 12.75 5.13
CA HIS A 202 10.14 12.77 4.13
C HIS A 202 10.29 11.61 3.13
N ASP A 203 11.45 11.52 2.47
CA ASP A 203 11.67 10.55 1.40
C ASP A 203 11.65 9.11 1.92
N ARG A 204 12.15 8.89 3.14
CA ARG A 204 12.12 7.58 3.78
C ARG A 204 10.70 7.15 4.15
N PHE A 205 9.89 8.04 4.72
CA PHE A 205 8.49 7.74 5.00
C PHE A 205 7.70 7.48 3.71
N GLU A 206 7.91 8.29 2.67
CA GLU A 206 7.26 8.10 1.37
C GLU A 206 7.66 6.77 0.72
N ALA A 207 8.94 6.37 0.81
CA ALA A 207 9.41 5.08 0.33
C ALA A 207 8.76 3.92 1.09
N ALA A 208 8.70 3.99 2.43
CA ALA A 208 8.03 2.98 3.24
C ALA A 208 6.53 2.89 2.93
N PHE A 209 5.85 4.03 2.78
CA PHE A 209 4.43 4.03 2.41
C PHE A 209 4.19 3.46 1.01
N SER A 210 5.07 3.76 0.05
CA SER A 210 5.02 3.18 -1.29
C SER A 210 5.19 1.65 -1.23
N GLU A 211 6.17 1.16 -0.47
CA GLU A 211 6.41 -0.27 -0.27
C GLU A 211 5.20 -0.97 0.38
N TYR A 212 4.56 -0.32 1.36
CA TYR A 212 3.33 -0.79 1.98
C TYR A 212 2.18 -0.93 0.97
N LEU A 213 1.94 0.08 0.12
CA LEU A 213 0.89 0.01 -0.90
C LEU A 213 1.16 -1.11 -1.90
N ASP A 214 2.42 -1.24 -2.32
CA ASP A 214 2.90 -2.29 -3.21
C ASP A 214 2.63 -3.70 -2.62
N GLY A 215 2.96 -3.91 -1.35
CA GLY A 215 2.72 -5.19 -0.66
C GLY A 215 1.24 -5.49 -0.44
N VAL A 216 0.46 -4.50 -0.03
CA VAL A 216 -1.01 -4.61 0.08
C VAL A 216 -1.64 -5.02 -1.24
N LEU A 217 -1.24 -4.38 -2.35
CA LEU A 217 -1.79 -4.68 -3.66
C LEU A 217 -1.42 -6.08 -4.13
N ARG A 218 -0.16 -6.49 -3.95
CA ARG A 218 0.28 -7.87 -4.26
C ARG A 218 -0.48 -8.90 -3.44
N TRP A 219 -0.73 -8.61 -2.16
CA TRP A 219 -1.54 -9.49 -1.31
C TRP A 219 -2.98 -9.57 -1.81
N LEU A 220 -3.66 -8.43 -1.99
CA LEU A 220 -5.05 -8.41 -2.44
C LEU A 220 -5.23 -9.12 -3.79
N GLN A 221 -4.26 -9.01 -4.70
CA GLN A 221 -4.26 -9.67 -6.00
C GLN A 221 -3.70 -11.09 -5.98
N GLY A 222 -3.22 -11.56 -4.83
CA GLY A 222 -2.65 -12.87 -4.65
C GLY A 222 -3.65 -13.98 -4.93
N GLN A 223 -3.15 -15.11 -5.43
CA GLN A 223 -3.96 -16.29 -5.66
C GLN A 223 -4.64 -16.75 -4.37
N GLY A 224 -5.93 -17.08 -4.44
CA GLY A 224 -6.69 -17.54 -3.27
C GLY A 224 -7.20 -16.42 -2.35
N VAL A 225 -6.59 -15.22 -2.38
CA VAL A 225 -6.94 -14.14 -1.43
C VAL A 225 -8.36 -13.64 -1.64
N ARG A 226 -8.87 -13.56 -2.87
CA ARG A 226 -10.27 -13.19 -3.11
C ARG A 226 -11.28 -14.08 -2.37
N HIS A 227 -10.95 -15.36 -2.14
CA HIS A 227 -11.85 -16.34 -1.52
C HIS A 227 -11.92 -16.23 0.00
N ILE A 228 -11.00 -15.52 0.65
CA ILE A 228 -11.05 -15.30 2.11
C ILE A 228 -12.02 -14.18 2.50
N PHE A 229 -12.52 -13.43 1.52
CA PHE A 229 -13.51 -12.37 1.74
C PHE A 229 -14.92 -12.93 1.56
N PRO A 230 -15.84 -12.73 2.53
CA PRO A 230 -17.20 -13.25 2.47
C PRO A 230 -17.99 -12.72 1.27
N SER A 231 -17.65 -11.52 0.79
CA SER A 231 -18.32 -10.89 -0.35
C SER A 231 -17.36 -10.10 -1.25
N ALA A 232 -17.76 -9.89 -2.50
CA ALA A 232 -17.05 -9.00 -3.43
C ALA A 232 -16.97 -7.56 -2.89
N ARG A 233 -18.01 -7.14 -2.17
CA ARG A 233 -18.08 -5.81 -1.55
C ARG A 233 -17.01 -5.64 -0.48
N GLU A 234 -16.85 -6.61 0.41
CA GLU A 234 -15.83 -6.54 1.48
C GLU A 234 -14.41 -6.61 0.91
N TYR A 235 -14.21 -7.40 -0.15
CA TYR A 235 -12.96 -7.42 -0.89
C TYR A 235 -12.61 -6.03 -1.46
N LEU A 236 -13.56 -5.37 -2.14
CA LEU A 236 -13.36 -4.01 -2.64
C LEU A 236 -13.18 -3.00 -1.49
N GLN A 237 -13.92 -3.14 -0.40
CA GLN A 237 -13.74 -2.29 0.78
C GLN A 237 -12.32 -2.42 1.37
N ALA A 238 -11.68 -3.59 1.27
CA ALA A 238 -10.30 -3.75 1.68
C ALA A 238 -9.33 -2.93 0.81
N TYR A 239 -9.53 -2.85 -0.51
CA TYR A 239 -8.78 -1.92 -1.38
C TYR A 239 -8.96 -0.48 -0.90
N HIS A 240 -10.20 -0.03 -0.72
CA HIS A 240 -10.45 1.35 -0.31
C HIS A 240 -9.85 1.66 1.06
N LYS A 241 -9.97 0.75 2.02
CA LYS A 241 -9.46 0.93 3.38
C LYS A 241 -7.94 0.93 3.41
N LEU A 242 -7.29 -0.08 2.84
CA LEU A 242 -5.83 -0.25 2.89
C LEU A 242 -5.08 0.73 1.99
N LEU A 243 -5.68 1.21 0.89
CA LEU A 243 -5.11 2.26 0.04
C LEU A 243 -5.41 3.68 0.51
N PHE A 244 -6.08 3.86 1.67
CA PHE A 244 -6.43 5.16 2.23
C PHE A 244 -7.38 5.99 1.34
N MET A 245 -8.38 5.33 0.75
CA MET A 245 -9.38 5.93 -0.14
C MET A 245 -10.79 6.01 0.47
N GLU A 246 -10.99 5.48 1.68
CA GLU A 246 -12.24 5.67 2.41
C GLU A 246 -12.38 7.11 2.90
N ARG A 247 -13.59 7.46 3.36
CA ARG A 247 -13.81 8.76 3.99
C ARG A 247 -13.01 8.89 5.28
N PRO A 248 -12.57 10.11 5.66
CA PRO A 248 -11.74 10.31 6.84
C PRO A 248 -12.35 9.75 8.15
N GLU A 249 -13.68 9.74 8.27
CA GLU A 249 -14.37 9.28 9.47
C GLU A 249 -14.12 7.78 9.74
N VAL A 250 -13.91 6.98 8.68
CA VAL A 250 -13.61 5.54 8.80
C VAL A 250 -12.29 5.31 9.53
N TYR A 251 -11.28 6.14 9.25
CA TYR A 251 -9.96 6.02 9.87
C TYR A 251 -9.90 6.68 11.24
N CYS A 252 -10.63 7.77 11.44
CA CYS A 252 -10.77 8.41 12.76
C CYS A 252 -11.46 7.50 13.78
N ALA A 253 -12.35 6.62 13.31
CA ALA A 253 -13.05 5.63 14.14
C ALA A 253 -12.23 4.35 14.41
N LEU A 254 -10.99 4.23 13.90
CA LEU A 254 -10.16 3.05 14.16
C LEU A 254 -9.84 2.96 15.65
N GLU A 255 -10.33 1.89 16.29
CA GLU A 255 -10.03 1.65 17.69
C GLU A 255 -8.51 1.45 17.88
N GLN A 256 -7.96 2.16 18.87
CA GLN A 256 -6.52 2.27 19.15
C GLN A 256 -5.67 2.90 18.03
N GLY A 257 -6.27 3.63 17.09
CA GLY A 257 -5.55 4.45 16.12
C GLY A 257 -4.96 5.75 16.72
N PRO A 258 -4.55 6.71 15.87
CA PRO A 258 -4.23 8.07 16.29
C PRO A 258 -5.37 8.70 17.11
N THR A 259 -5.03 9.65 17.99
CA THR A 259 -6.08 10.43 18.67
C THR A 259 -6.83 11.32 17.67
N GLU A 260 -8.07 11.72 17.99
CA GLU A 260 -8.87 12.63 17.14
C GLU A 260 -8.12 13.93 16.81
N ALA A 261 -7.35 14.46 17.77
CA ALA A 261 -6.50 15.64 17.59
C ALA A 261 -5.32 15.41 16.63
N GLU A 262 -4.81 14.19 16.53
CA GLU A 262 -3.67 13.84 15.67
C GLU A 262 -4.11 13.37 14.28
N TYR A 263 -5.32 12.79 14.20
CA TYR A 263 -5.83 12.08 13.05
C TYR A 263 -5.73 12.90 11.76
N ALA A 264 -6.22 14.14 11.78
CA ALA A 264 -6.21 15.00 10.59
C ALA A 264 -4.79 15.24 10.05
N ALA A 265 -3.80 15.41 10.93
CA ALA A 265 -2.41 15.60 10.53
C ALA A 265 -1.80 14.32 9.95
N CYS A 266 -2.07 13.16 10.58
CA CYS A 266 -1.63 11.86 10.10
C CYS A 266 -2.23 11.52 8.73
N PHE A 267 -3.54 11.67 8.58
CA PHE A 267 -4.22 11.37 7.33
C PHE A 267 -3.76 12.30 6.19
N LYS A 268 -3.51 13.58 6.50
CA LYS A 268 -2.96 14.54 5.53
C LYS A 268 -1.58 14.12 5.01
N VAL A 269 -0.69 13.61 5.87
CA VAL A 269 0.61 13.06 5.45
C VAL A 269 0.43 11.92 4.44
N ILE A 270 -0.50 10.99 4.69
CA ILE A 270 -0.80 9.89 3.76
C ILE A 270 -1.28 10.41 2.40
N CYS A 271 -2.19 11.39 2.41
CA CYS A 271 -2.73 11.96 1.17
C CYS A 271 -1.68 12.75 0.37
N GLU A 272 -0.67 13.33 1.02
CA GLU A 272 0.42 14.09 0.41
C GLU A 272 1.55 13.20 -0.14
N CYS A 273 1.55 11.89 0.15
CA CYS A 273 2.53 10.97 -0.41
C CYS A 273 2.35 10.81 -1.92
N ARG A 274 3.46 10.88 -2.68
CA ARG A 274 3.44 10.83 -4.14
C ARG A 274 3.00 9.45 -4.66
N LEU A 275 2.17 9.46 -5.69
CA LEU A 275 1.72 8.27 -6.41
C LEU A 275 2.86 7.71 -7.26
N LYS A 276 3.17 6.42 -7.10
CA LYS A 276 4.23 5.73 -7.85
C LYS A 276 3.64 4.91 -9.00
N GLU A 277 4.44 4.75 -10.06
CA GLU A 277 4.09 3.90 -11.21
C GLU A 277 3.89 2.43 -10.80
N SER A 278 4.65 1.91 -9.83
CA SER A 278 4.51 0.51 -9.36
C SER A 278 3.10 0.19 -8.87
N VAL A 279 2.53 1.09 -8.06
CA VAL A 279 1.16 1.01 -7.53
C VAL A 279 0.14 0.99 -8.68
N LEU A 280 0.33 1.86 -9.67
CA LEU A 280 -0.54 1.93 -10.85
C LEU A 280 -0.47 0.64 -11.69
N ARG A 281 0.74 0.14 -11.95
CA ARG A 281 0.95 -1.11 -12.70
C ARG A 281 0.32 -2.31 -12.01
N LEU A 282 0.42 -2.41 -10.69
CA LEU A 282 -0.25 -3.46 -9.93
C LEU A 282 -1.76 -3.41 -10.13
N ILE A 283 -2.40 -2.23 -10.02
CA ILE A 283 -3.86 -2.11 -10.18
C ILE A 283 -4.31 -2.38 -11.63
N ILE A 284 -3.58 -1.83 -12.61
CA ILE A 284 -3.87 -2.00 -14.04
C ILE A 284 -3.67 -3.46 -14.48
N GLY A 285 -2.63 -4.11 -13.94
CA GLY A 285 -2.22 -5.47 -14.25
C GLY A 285 -1.38 -5.54 -15.53
N ASP A 286 -0.17 -6.10 -15.43
CA ASP A 286 0.69 -6.37 -16.60
C ASP A 286 0.15 -7.55 -17.43
N HIS A 287 -0.52 -8.52 -16.80
CA HIS A 287 -1.13 -9.69 -17.48
C HIS A 287 -2.60 -9.90 -17.10
N PHE A 288 -2.94 -10.01 -15.82
CA PHE A 288 -4.33 -10.06 -15.32
C PHE A 288 -4.42 -9.41 -13.94
N THR A 289 -5.48 -8.63 -13.69
CA THR A 289 -5.84 -8.10 -12.36
C THR A 289 -7.05 -8.89 -11.85
N SER A 290 -7.08 -9.18 -10.53
CA SER A 290 -8.24 -9.81 -9.88
C SER A 290 -9.43 -8.85 -9.75
N LEU A 291 -9.20 -7.56 -9.95
CA LEU A 291 -10.22 -6.53 -9.99
C LEU A 291 -10.99 -6.59 -11.30
N ASP A 292 -12.28 -6.33 -11.24
CA ASP A 292 -12.99 -5.99 -12.46
C ASP A 292 -12.46 -4.65 -13.02
N SER A 293 -12.54 -4.50 -14.33
CA SER A 293 -11.96 -3.34 -15.02
C SER A 293 -12.59 -2.01 -14.58
N GLN A 294 -13.85 -2.03 -14.11
CA GLN A 294 -14.55 -0.82 -13.69
C GLN A 294 -14.01 -0.33 -12.34
N GLU A 295 -13.84 -1.23 -11.39
CA GLU A 295 -13.29 -0.90 -10.07
C GLU A 295 -11.79 -0.55 -10.16
N ALA A 296 -11.02 -1.21 -11.04
CA ALA A 296 -9.63 -0.81 -11.31
C ALA A 296 -9.55 0.66 -11.78
N ILE A 297 -10.37 1.06 -12.76
CA ILE A 297 -10.44 2.46 -13.22
C ILE A 297 -10.83 3.41 -12.09
N ARG A 298 -11.79 3.04 -11.23
CA ARG A 298 -12.23 3.89 -10.10
C ARG A 298 -11.15 4.06 -9.05
N ILE A 299 -10.41 3.01 -8.72
CA ILE A 299 -9.29 3.07 -7.77
C ILE A 299 -8.20 3.99 -8.33
N ILE A 300 -7.81 3.82 -9.59
CA ILE A 300 -6.81 4.66 -10.25
C ILE A 300 -7.27 6.12 -10.30
N GLU A 301 -8.54 6.37 -10.65
CA GLU A 301 -9.13 7.71 -10.64
C GLU A 301 -9.03 8.35 -9.26
N GLY A 302 -9.43 7.64 -8.20
CA GLY A 302 -9.41 8.16 -6.84
C GLY A 302 -7.99 8.45 -6.33
N LEU A 303 -7.04 7.55 -6.59
CA LEU A 303 -5.62 7.77 -6.27
C LEU A 303 -5.05 8.97 -7.03
N THR A 304 -5.39 9.10 -8.31
CA THR A 304 -4.93 10.22 -9.15
C THR A 304 -5.53 11.54 -8.66
N LYS A 305 -6.84 11.60 -8.37
CA LYS A 305 -7.48 12.79 -7.80
C LYS A 305 -6.84 13.19 -6.48
N ARG A 306 -6.63 12.23 -5.57
CA ARG A 306 -5.96 12.49 -4.30
C ARG A 306 -4.57 13.09 -4.52
N ALA A 307 -3.80 12.53 -5.45
CA ALA A 307 -2.47 13.05 -5.78
C ALA A 307 -2.52 14.49 -6.32
N VAL A 308 -3.50 14.82 -7.17
CA VAL A 308 -3.71 16.18 -7.69
C VAL A 308 -4.12 17.16 -6.58
N GLU A 309 -5.12 16.79 -5.78
CA GLU A 309 -5.69 17.63 -4.71
C GLU A 309 -4.70 17.95 -3.59
N ASN A 310 -3.74 17.05 -3.35
CA ASN A 310 -2.74 17.19 -2.29
C ASN A 310 -1.36 17.63 -2.79
N ARG A 311 -1.26 18.10 -4.04
CA ARG A 311 -0.02 18.73 -4.52
C ARG A 311 0.29 19.98 -3.71
N VAL A 312 1.58 20.16 -3.44
CA VAL A 312 2.08 21.35 -2.73
C VAL A 312 2.95 22.19 -3.66
N ALA A 313 3.21 23.46 -3.31
CA ALA A 313 4.01 24.36 -4.13
C ALA A 313 5.43 23.82 -4.42
N ALA A 314 6.00 23.07 -3.47
CA ALA A 314 7.28 22.39 -3.61
C ALA A 314 7.31 21.37 -4.77
N ASP A 315 6.14 20.89 -5.22
CA ASP A 315 6.03 19.95 -6.34
C ASP A 315 5.96 20.62 -7.70
N SER A 316 5.91 21.95 -7.78
CA SER A 316 5.73 22.68 -9.05
C SER A 316 6.68 22.23 -10.17
N CYS A 317 7.90 21.79 -9.82
CA CYS A 317 8.91 21.31 -10.77
C CYS A 317 8.91 19.79 -11.01
N GLN A 318 7.94 19.04 -10.47
CA GLN A 318 7.84 17.58 -10.62
C GLN A 318 6.61 17.17 -11.43
N PRO A 319 6.67 16.07 -12.20
CA PRO A 319 5.48 15.48 -12.81
C PRO A 319 4.51 14.99 -11.72
N LEU A 320 3.24 14.75 -12.06
CA LEU A 320 2.30 14.14 -11.11
C LEU A 320 2.70 12.69 -10.77
N VAL A 321 3.06 11.93 -11.80
CA VAL A 321 3.58 10.58 -11.71
C VAL A 321 4.74 10.46 -12.68
N THR A 322 5.87 9.93 -12.23
CA THR A 322 6.99 9.59 -13.13
C THR A 322 6.70 8.23 -13.75
N LEU A 323 6.59 8.18 -15.08
CA LEU A 323 6.25 6.97 -15.84
C LEU A 323 7.43 6.55 -16.72
N SER A 324 7.86 5.30 -16.59
CA SER A 324 9.01 4.77 -17.34
C SER A 324 8.67 4.44 -18.80
N ASN A 325 7.44 3.98 -19.06
CA ASN A 325 6.90 3.77 -20.40
C ASN A 325 5.42 4.20 -20.42
N PRO A 326 5.14 5.50 -20.58
CA PRO A 326 3.79 6.02 -20.43
C PRO A 326 2.84 5.55 -21.52
N VAL A 327 3.32 5.37 -22.76
CA VAL A 327 2.46 4.89 -23.87
C VAL A 327 1.90 3.51 -23.53
N HIS A 328 2.76 2.57 -23.14
CA HIS A 328 2.33 1.22 -22.74
C HIS A 328 1.34 1.25 -21.56
N LEU A 329 1.62 2.04 -20.52
CA LEU A 329 0.74 2.11 -19.36
C LEU A 329 -0.64 2.70 -19.71
N ILE A 330 -0.66 3.74 -20.55
CA ILE A 330 -1.89 4.38 -21.01
C ILE A 330 -2.70 3.43 -21.88
N ASP A 331 -2.07 2.71 -22.82
CA ASP A 331 -2.73 1.69 -23.64
C ASP A 331 -3.36 0.60 -22.77
N ARG A 332 -2.64 0.10 -21.77
CA ARG A 332 -3.16 -0.87 -20.79
C ARG A 332 -4.34 -0.32 -19.99
N LEU A 333 -4.30 0.96 -19.62
CA LEU A 333 -5.42 1.62 -18.95
C LEU A 333 -6.65 1.73 -19.88
N PHE A 334 -6.47 2.02 -21.17
CA PHE A 334 -7.56 2.01 -22.15
C PHE A 334 -8.15 0.61 -22.36
N GLN A 335 -7.32 -0.44 -22.31
CA GLN A 335 -7.79 -1.82 -22.41
C GLN A 335 -8.74 -2.22 -21.27
N LEU A 336 -8.69 -1.54 -20.11
CA LEU A 336 -9.69 -1.71 -19.03
C LEU A 336 -11.05 -1.11 -19.40
N SER A 337 -11.09 -0.15 -20.32
CA SER A 337 -12.34 0.42 -20.83
C SER A 337 -12.97 -0.38 -21.97
N ALA A 338 -12.24 -1.38 -22.51
CA ALA A 338 -12.70 -2.19 -23.64
C ALA A 338 -14.02 -2.91 -23.31
N TYR A 339 -14.91 -2.96 -24.29
CA TYR A 339 -16.15 -3.70 -24.18
C TYR A 339 -15.86 -5.19 -24.18
N ARG A 340 -16.33 -5.90 -23.15
CA ARG A 340 -16.26 -7.36 -23.05
C ARG A 340 -17.64 -7.89 -22.71
N SER A 341 -18.19 -8.74 -23.57
CA SER A 341 -19.46 -9.40 -23.30
C SER A 341 -19.25 -10.52 -22.27
N PRO A 342 -20.04 -10.60 -21.18
CA PRO A 342 -19.94 -11.69 -20.22
C PRO A 342 -20.30 -13.02 -20.89
N GLY A 343 -19.37 -13.99 -20.88
CA GLY A 343 -19.64 -15.37 -21.31
C GLY A 343 -19.59 -15.63 -22.82
N VAL A 344 -19.25 -14.64 -23.65
CA VAL A 344 -19.06 -14.81 -25.10
C VAL A 344 -17.65 -14.38 -25.48
N ALA A 345 -16.89 -15.28 -26.12
CA ALA A 345 -15.64 -14.91 -26.77
C ALA A 345 -15.97 -14.04 -27.98
N MET A 346 -15.81 -12.73 -27.83
CA MET A 346 -16.01 -11.80 -28.93
C MET A 346 -14.85 -11.94 -29.94
N PRO A 347 -15.10 -11.90 -31.26
CA PRO A 347 -14.05 -11.83 -32.26
C PRO A 347 -13.08 -10.67 -31.98
N GLU A 348 -11.80 -10.81 -32.32
CA GLU A 348 -10.76 -9.80 -32.03
C GLU A 348 -11.10 -8.41 -32.57
N GLN A 349 -11.88 -8.32 -33.64
CA GLN A 349 -12.33 -7.06 -34.24
C GLN A 349 -13.18 -6.21 -33.27
N PHE A 350 -13.90 -6.84 -32.33
CA PHE A 350 -14.69 -6.13 -31.31
C PHE A 350 -13.86 -5.62 -30.13
N SER A 351 -12.57 -5.99 -30.03
CA SER A 351 -11.66 -5.44 -29.02
C SER A 351 -11.42 -3.93 -29.15
N GLN A 352 -11.82 -3.35 -30.29
CA GLN A 352 -11.74 -1.93 -30.59
C GLN A 352 -12.84 -1.10 -29.92
N PHE A 353 -13.93 -1.72 -29.46
CA PHE A 353 -15.01 -1.00 -28.77
C PHE A 353 -14.68 -0.77 -27.30
N ALA A 354 -15.08 0.39 -26.79
CA ALA A 354 -14.97 0.73 -25.38
C ALA A 354 -16.32 1.13 -24.79
N LEU A 355 -16.51 0.84 -23.51
CA LEU A 355 -17.64 1.35 -22.75
C LEU A 355 -17.47 2.86 -22.57
N LYS A 356 -18.32 3.65 -23.26
CA LYS A 356 -18.27 5.13 -23.29
C LYS A 356 -17.98 5.77 -21.93
N LYS A 357 -18.68 5.33 -20.87
CA LYS A 357 -18.50 5.85 -19.50
C LYS A 357 -17.06 5.66 -18.98
N TYR A 358 -16.44 4.52 -19.26
CA TYR A 358 -15.10 4.18 -18.78
C TYR A 358 -14.01 4.75 -19.68
N TYR A 359 -14.23 4.78 -20.99
CA TYR A 359 -13.34 5.43 -21.95
C TYR A 359 -13.06 6.89 -21.57
N TRP A 360 -14.11 7.67 -21.29
CA TRP A 360 -13.94 9.07 -20.89
C TRP A 360 -13.32 9.23 -19.50
N LYS A 361 -13.55 8.29 -18.58
CA LYS A 361 -12.85 8.26 -17.29
C LYS A 361 -11.35 8.03 -17.45
N VAL A 362 -10.95 7.13 -18.35
CA VAL A 362 -9.54 6.90 -18.66
C VAL A 362 -8.91 8.18 -19.22
N TRP A 363 -9.54 8.86 -20.18
CA TRP A 363 -9.05 10.15 -20.67
C TRP A 363 -8.89 11.19 -19.57
N TYR A 364 -9.85 11.26 -18.65
CA TYR A 364 -9.78 12.17 -17.51
C TYR A 364 -8.57 11.87 -16.59
N ILE A 365 -8.27 10.58 -16.35
CA ILE A 365 -7.07 10.15 -15.62
C ILE A 365 -5.79 10.57 -16.36
N VAL A 366 -5.69 10.25 -17.66
CA VAL A 366 -4.52 10.58 -18.48
C VAL A 366 -4.29 12.09 -18.51
N MET A 367 -5.34 12.89 -18.68
CA MET A 367 -5.26 14.35 -18.64
C MET A 367 -4.71 14.87 -17.31
N MET A 368 -5.10 14.27 -16.17
CA MET A 368 -4.52 14.64 -14.88
C MET A 368 -3.03 14.30 -14.80
N TRP A 369 -2.63 13.10 -15.26
CA TRP A 369 -1.21 12.70 -15.29
C TRP A 369 -0.36 13.65 -16.12
N THR A 370 -0.91 14.15 -17.22
CA THR A 370 -0.17 14.99 -18.18
C THR A 370 -0.20 16.48 -17.84
N CYS A 371 -1.32 16.98 -17.31
CA CYS A 371 -1.55 18.42 -17.15
C CYS A 371 -1.39 18.93 -15.70
N ALA A 372 -1.46 18.07 -14.68
CA ALA A 372 -1.47 18.51 -13.29
C ALA A 372 -0.07 18.72 -12.66
N GLY A 373 1.00 18.59 -13.44
CA GLY A 373 2.39 18.74 -12.97
C GLY A 373 3.31 19.29 -14.05
N LYS A 374 4.61 19.28 -13.76
CA LYS A 374 5.61 19.61 -14.77
C LYS A 374 5.53 18.59 -15.92
N VAL A 375 5.50 19.11 -17.14
CA VAL A 375 5.64 18.34 -18.38
C VAL A 375 6.95 17.53 -18.32
N SER A 376 6.84 16.21 -18.30
CA SER A 376 7.99 15.30 -18.37
C SER A 376 8.51 15.20 -19.79
N ASP A 377 9.77 14.80 -19.99
CA ASP A 377 10.33 14.60 -21.34
C ASP A 377 9.54 13.54 -22.13
N ASP A 378 8.99 12.53 -21.47
CA ASP A 378 8.14 11.54 -22.11
C ASP A 378 6.77 12.08 -22.56
N MET A 379 6.39 13.30 -22.14
CA MET A 379 5.13 13.92 -22.58
C MET A 379 5.14 14.20 -24.08
N GLU A 380 6.29 14.47 -24.69
CA GLU A 380 6.39 14.63 -26.15
C GLU A 380 5.93 13.35 -26.87
N LYS A 381 6.33 12.18 -26.37
CA LYS A 381 5.93 10.87 -26.92
C LYS A 381 4.43 10.65 -26.76
N ILE A 382 3.88 10.92 -25.58
CA ILE A 382 2.44 10.76 -25.30
C ILE A 382 1.64 11.73 -26.20
N TYR A 383 2.07 12.99 -26.27
CA TYR A 383 1.42 14.02 -27.09
C TYR A 383 1.45 13.67 -28.59
N ALA A 384 2.57 13.15 -29.10
CA ALA A 384 2.66 12.69 -30.48
C ALA A 384 1.76 11.48 -30.77
N THR A 385 1.63 10.56 -29.81
CA THR A 385 0.89 9.30 -29.97
C THR A 385 -0.63 9.49 -29.94
N TYR A 386 -1.15 10.39 -29.09
CA TYR A 386 -2.58 10.50 -28.82
C TYR A 386 -3.17 11.85 -29.26
N PRO A 387 -3.81 11.94 -30.45
CA PRO A 387 -4.41 13.18 -30.95
C PRO A 387 -5.46 13.79 -30.01
N GLN A 388 -6.31 12.94 -29.41
CA GLN A 388 -7.33 13.35 -28.45
C GLN A 388 -6.73 14.06 -27.23
N LEU A 389 -5.58 13.58 -26.74
CA LEU A 389 -4.88 14.22 -25.64
C LEU A 389 -4.36 15.60 -26.03
N ARG A 390 -3.85 15.76 -27.27
CA ARG A 390 -3.37 17.06 -27.75
C ARG A 390 -4.47 18.11 -27.74
N LEU A 391 -5.67 17.71 -28.17
CA LEU A 391 -6.85 18.55 -28.09
C LEU A 391 -7.17 18.95 -26.64
N PHE A 392 -7.13 18.01 -25.69
CA PHE A 392 -7.36 18.33 -24.28
C PHE A 392 -6.31 19.25 -23.68
N VAL A 393 -5.03 19.01 -23.97
CA VAL A 393 -3.94 19.89 -23.57
C VAL A 393 -4.16 21.29 -24.14
N HIS A 394 -4.52 21.39 -25.42
CA HIS A 394 -4.84 22.66 -26.06
C HIS A 394 -6.01 23.37 -25.35
N MET A 395 -7.14 22.69 -25.11
CA MET A 395 -8.30 23.22 -24.39
C MET A 395 -7.92 23.76 -22.99
N VAL A 396 -7.08 23.03 -22.25
CA VAL A 396 -6.58 23.45 -20.93
C VAL A 396 -5.71 24.70 -21.03
N LEU A 397 -4.81 24.76 -22.02
CA LEU A 397 -3.92 25.90 -22.23
C LEU A 397 -4.68 27.17 -22.65
N VAL A 398 -5.66 27.05 -23.55
CA VAL A 398 -6.48 28.18 -24.00
C VAL A 398 -7.65 28.50 -23.06
N LYS A 399 -7.87 27.65 -22.04
CA LYS A 399 -8.99 27.74 -21.08
C LYS A 399 -10.36 27.78 -21.76
N SER A 400 -10.49 27.08 -22.88
CA SER A 400 -11.72 26.95 -23.65
C SER A 400 -12.07 25.48 -23.81
N PHE A 401 -13.21 25.07 -23.28
CA PHE A 401 -13.70 23.69 -23.31
C PHE A 401 -14.84 23.51 -24.32
N ARG A 402 -14.81 24.31 -25.39
CA ARG A 402 -15.73 24.20 -26.52
C ARG A 402 -15.03 23.44 -27.62
N PHE A 403 -15.74 22.61 -28.36
CA PHE A 403 -15.25 21.95 -29.57
C PHE A 403 -16.20 22.31 -30.72
N PRO A 404 -15.70 22.53 -31.94
CA PRO A 404 -14.28 22.57 -32.32
C PRO A 404 -13.54 23.87 -31.94
N LEU A 405 -12.22 23.79 -31.83
CA LEU A 405 -11.30 24.94 -31.65
C LEU A 405 -10.36 25.02 -32.84
N GLU A 406 -9.80 26.21 -33.07
CA GLU A 406 -8.66 26.35 -33.97
C GLU A 406 -7.47 25.58 -33.40
N PHE A 407 -7.10 24.48 -34.06
CA PHE A 407 -6.08 23.56 -33.58
C PHE A 407 -5.44 22.85 -34.77
N GLU A 408 -4.10 22.66 -34.71
CA GLU A 408 -3.32 22.04 -35.80
C GLU A 408 -3.52 22.70 -37.18
N GLY A 409 -3.71 24.02 -37.21
CA GLY A 409 -3.86 24.79 -38.44
C GLY A 409 -5.20 24.58 -39.16
N LYS A 410 -6.19 23.97 -38.47
CA LYS A 410 -7.55 23.83 -38.96
C LYS A 410 -8.51 24.75 -38.21
N THR A 411 -9.44 25.38 -38.94
CA THR A 411 -10.51 26.20 -38.35
C THR A 411 -11.60 25.33 -37.74
N PRO A 412 -12.49 25.90 -36.89
CA PRO A 412 -13.64 25.19 -36.36
C PRO A 412 -14.49 24.50 -37.44
N GLU A 413 -14.75 25.17 -38.56
CA GLU A 413 -15.56 24.63 -39.66
C GLU A 413 -14.88 23.45 -40.37
N GLU A 414 -13.55 23.48 -40.50
CA GLU A 414 -12.77 22.37 -41.07
C GLU A 414 -12.78 21.14 -40.14
N TRP A 415 -12.78 21.36 -38.82
CA TRP A 415 -12.92 20.27 -37.85
C TRP A 415 -14.33 19.67 -37.83
N ASP A 416 -15.38 20.48 -37.97
CA ASP A 416 -16.75 19.99 -38.09
C ASP A 416 -16.89 19.05 -39.31
N PHE A 417 -16.27 19.42 -40.44
CA PHE A 417 -16.27 18.57 -41.64
C PHE A 417 -15.53 17.24 -41.40
N VAL A 418 -14.35 17.29 -40.78
CA VAL A 418 -13.55 16.10 -40.45
C VAL A 418 -14.28 15.18 -39.46
N GLU A 419 -14.95 15.74 -38.46
CA GLU A 419 -15.74 14.96 -37.49
C GLU A 419 -16.91 14.26 -38.18
N ALA A 420 -17.64 14.97 -39.05
CA ALA A 420 -18.74 14.39 -39.80
C ALA A 420 -18.28 13.23 -40.70
N GLU A 421 -17.16 13.40 -41.42
CA GLU A 421 -16.59 12.36 -42.28
C GLU A 421 -16.11 11.14 -41.47
N CYS A 422 -15.46 11.36 -40.32
CA CYS A 422 -15.05 10.28 -39.42
C CYS A 422 -16.26 9.54 -38.84
N ALA A 423 -17.30 10.26 -38.40
CA ALA A 423 -18.50 9.66 -37.83
C ALA A 423 -19.25 8.79 -38.85
N GLU A 424 -19.29 9.18 -40.12
CA GLU A 424 -19.84 8.34 -41.19
C GLU A 424 -19.03 7.05 -41.39
N LYS A 425 -17.69 7.15 -41.47
CA LYS A 425 -16.81 5.98 -41.60
C LYS A 425 -16.94 5.02 -40.41
N GLU A 426 -16.96 5.54 -39.18
CA GLU A 426 -17.14 4.72 -37.97
C GLU A 426 -18.51 4.03 -37.94
N LYS A 427 -19.55 4.71 -38.42
CA LYS A 427 -20.89 4.13 -38.53
C LYS A 427 -20.92 3.00 -39.54
N GLU A 428 -20.29 3.15 -40.71
CA GLU A 428 -20.18 2.10 -41.72
C GLU A 428 -19.47 0.86 -41.17
N VAL A 429 -18.32 1.04 -40.50
CA VAL A 429 -17.58 -0.04 -39.86
C VAL A 429 -18.42 -0.74 -38.79
N SER A 430 -19.09 0.02 -37.92
CA SER A 430 -19.93 -0.54 -36.86
C SER A 430 -21.08 -1.38 -37.43
N VAL A 431 -21.70 -0.92 -38.52
CA VAL A 431 -22.77 -1.65 -39.21
C VAL A 431 -22.22 -2.93 -39.86
N SER A 432 -21.06 -2.87 -40.52
CA SER A 432 -20.40 -4.04 -41.10
C SER A 432 -20.12 -5.11 -40.05
N LEU A 433 -19.51 -4.72 -38.93
CA LEU A 433 -19.20 -5.63 -37.82
C LEU A 433 -20.47 -6.24 -37.20
N PHE A 434 -21.55 -5.47 -37.09
CA PHE A 434 -22.84 -5.99 -36.61
C PHE A 434 -23.40 -7.09 -37.51
N PHE A 435 -23.34 -6.91 -38.84
CA PHE A 435 -23.79 -7.93 -39.78
C PHE A 435 -22.91 -9.19 -39.75
N GLU A 436 -21.59 -9.04 -39.64
CA GLU A 436 -20.67 -10.17 -39.48
C GLU A 436 -20.95 -10.96 -38.19
N TRP A 437 -21.24 -10.27 -37.10
CA TRP A 437 -21.57 -10.90 -35.83
C TRP A 437 -22.91 -11.65 -35.88
N MET A 438 -23.93 -11.08 -36.52
CA MET A 438 -25.22 -11.75 -36.73
C MET A 438 -25.08 -13.03 -37.57
N ALA A 439 -24.27 -12.99 -38.63
CA ALA A 439 -24.01 -14.16 -39.47
C ALA A 439 -23.37 -15.32 -38.68
N HIS A 440 -22.54 -15.01 -37.69
CA HIS A 440 -21.93 -16.01 -36.81
C HIS A 440 -22.88 -16.69 -35.82
N PHE A 441 -24.11 -16.17 -35.63
CA PHE A 441 -25.15 -16.77 -34.80
C PHE A 441 -26.21 -17.54 -35.61
N GLU A 442 -26.21 -17.41 -36.94
CA GLU A 442 -27.12 -18.13 -37.85
C GLU A 442 -26.53 -19.47 -38.36
N GLU A 443 -25.25 -19.75 -38.09
CA GLU A 443 -24.61 -21.08 -38.18
C GLU A 443 -24.60 -21.80 -36.83
#